data_AF-A0A5V0BTB4-F1
#
_entry.id   AF-A0A5V0BTB4-F1
#
_cell.length_a   1.000
_cell.length_b   1.000
_cell.length_c   1.000
_cell.angle_alpha   90.00
_cell.angle_beta   90.00
_cell.angle_gamma   90.00
#
_symmetry.space_group_name_H-M   'P 1'
#
loop_
_entity.id
_entity.type
_entity.pdbx_description
1 polymer ?
#
loop_
_entity_poly.entity_id
_entity_poly.type
_entity_poly.pdbx_seq_one_letter_code
_entity_poly.pdbx_strand_id
1 'polypeptide(L)'
;TSQIVGTQAVLNVLTGERYKTIAKETAGILKGEYGHTPVPVNAALQARVLEGAAPVTCRPADLLKPELAELEADVKRQAQEKGI
;
A
#
# COMPACT_ATOMS: atom_id res chain seq x y z
N THR A 1 3.55 -7.99 -7.11
CA THR A 1 4.04 -8.31 -5.75
C THR A 1 5.55 -8.55 -5.69
N SER A 2 6.20 -9.01 -6.77
CA SER A 2 7.66 -9.29 -6.81
C SER A 2 8.54 -8.13 -6.36
N GLN A 3 8.25 -6.90 -6.82
CA GLN A 3 9.00 -5.70 -6.42
C GLN A 3 8.89 -5.40 -4.92
N ILE A 4 7.70 -5.58 -4.33
CA ILE A 4 7.46 -5.34 -2.91
C ILE A 4 8.33 -6.26 -2.06
N VAL A 5 8.36 -7.54 -2.40
CA VAL A 5 9.20 -8.54 -1.70
C VAL A 5 10.69 -8.23 -1.89
N GLY A 6 11.11 -7.94 -3.13
CA GLY A 6 12.50 -7.63 -3.44
C GLY A 6 13.01 -6.40 -2.68
N THR A 7 12.28 -5.29 -2.72
CA THR A 7 12.64 -4.07 -2.00
C THR A 7 12.71 -4.30 -0.49
N GLN A 8 11.73 -4.99 0.09
CA GLN A 8 11.76 -5.30 1.53
C GLN A 8 12.94 -6.20 1.90
N ALA A 9 13.30 -7.17 1.06
CA ALA A 9 14.45 -8.03 1.29
C ALA A 9 15.76 -7.24 1.26
N VAL A 10 15.92 -6.33 0.28
CA VAL A 10 17.09 -5.43 0.21
C VAL A 10 17.18 -4.55 1.46
N LEU A 11 16.07 -3.95 1.90
CA LEU A 11 16.04 -3.14 3.12
C LEU A 11 16.47 -3.94 4.35
N ASN A 12 16.01 -5.18 4.50
CA ASN A 12 16.38 -6.05 5.62
C ASN A 12 17.89 -6.32 5.66
N VAL A 13 18.52 -6.50 4.51
CA VAL A 13 19.97 -6.74 4.41
C VAL A 13 20.75 -5.46 4.70
N LEU A 14 20.40 -4.35 4.04
CA LEU A 14 21.11 -3.07 4.19
C LEU A 14 21.02 -2.50 5.62
N THR A 15 19.89 -2.71 6.30
CA THR A 15 19.70 -2.25 7.68
C THR A 15 20.31 -3.17 8.74
N GLY A 16 20.76 -4.38 8.35
CA GLY A 16 21.33 -5.39 9.24
C GLY A 16 20.32 -6.07 10.17
N GLU A 17 19.04 -5.75 10.06
CA GLU A 17 17.98 -6.24 10.94
C GLU A 17 16.68 -6.45 10.15
N ARG A 18 16.10 -7.64 10.26
CA ARG A 18 14.90 -8.00 9.50
C ARG A 18 13.71 -7.15 9.92
N TYR A 19 13.12 -6.46 8.94
CA TYR A 19 11.97 -5.59 9.13
C TYR A 19 12.21 -4.50 10.18
N LYS A 20 13.44 -4.00 10.33
CA LYS A 20 13.69 -2.78 11.10
C LYS A 20 12.86 -1.61 10.57
N THR A 21 12.82 -1.48 9.24
CA THR A 21 11.92 -0.61 8.50
C THR A 21 10.99 -1.47 7.64
N ILE A 22 9.68 -1.22 7.71
CA ILE A 22 8.70 -1.83 6.79
C ILE A 22 8.43 -0.84 5.66
N ALA A 23 8.63 -1.26 4.41
CA ALA A 23 8.23 -0.47 3.25
C ALA A 23 6.71 -0.29 3.19
N LYS A 24 6.24 0.85 2.66
CA LYS A 24 4.82 1.21 2.61
C LYS A 24 3.98 0.11 1.96
N GLU A 25 4.44 -0.45 0.85
CA GLU A 25 3.73 -1.47 0.09
C GLU A 25 3.70 -2.81 0.84
N THR A 26 4.77 -3.16 1.58
CA THR A 26 4.78 -4.33 2.46
C THR A 26 3.76 -4.17 3.59
N ALA A 27 3.68 -2.98 4.17
CA ALA A 27 2.66 -2.67 5.18
C ALA A 27 1.25 -2.78 4.60
N GLY A 28 1.02 -2.29 3.37
CA GLY A 28 -0.28 -2.45 2.70
C GLY A 28 -0.66 -3.92 2.49
N ILE A 29 0.28 -4.81 2.14
CA ILE A 29 -0.01 -6.26 2.06
C ILE A 29 -0.44 -6.79 3.44
N LEU A 30 0.29 -6.44 4.49
CA LEU A 30 -0.01 -6.86 5.85
C LEU A 30 -1.36 -6.30 6.36
N LYS A 31 -1.75 -5.11 5.90
CA LYS A 31 -3.05 -4.47 6.19
C LYS A 31 -4.21 -5.03 5.36
N GLY A 32 -3.95 -5.82 4.31
CA GLY A 32 -4.97 -6.33 3.40
C GLY A 32 -5.37 -5.37 2.27
N GLU A 33 -4.65 -4.25 2.10
CA GLU A 33 -4.93 -3.22 1.09
C GLU A 33 -4.73 -3.71 -0.35
N TYR A 34 -4.00 -4.81 -0.54
CA TYR A 34 -3.80 -5.48 -1.83
C TYR A 34 -4.67 -6.73 -2.01
N GLY A 35 -5.59 -6.98 -1.07
CA GLY A 35 -6.45 -8.16 -1.04
C GLY A 35 -5.89 -9.29 -0.19
N HIS A 36 -6.49 -10.47 -0.32
CA HIS A 36 -6.17 -11.63 0.50
C HIS A 36 -4.90 -12.34 0.03
N THR A 37 -3.98 -12.59 0.95
CA THR A 37 -2.81 -13.43 0.67
C THR A 37 -3.23 -14.90 0.61
N PRO A 38 -2.56 -15.76 -0.19
CA PRO A 38 -2.93 -17.18 -0.30
C PRO A 38 -2.86 -17.95 1.04
N VAL A 39 -2.04 -17.46 1.97
CA VAL A 39 -1.86 -17.99 3.32
C VAL A 39 -1.85 -16.83 4.32
N PRO A 40 -2.15 -17.07 5.61
CA PRO A 40 -2.05 -16.04 6.63
C PRO A 40 -0.65 -15.41 6.69
N VAL A 41 -0.61 -14.08 6.86
CA VAL A 41 0.63 -13.34 7.04
C VAL A 41 1.19 -13.54 8.46
N ASN A 42 2.44 -13.12 8.68
CA ASN A 42 3.02 -13.14 10.01
C ASN A 42 2.25 -12.21 10.97
N ALA A 43 1.65 -12.78 12.03
CA ALA A 43 0.79 -12.07 12.96
C ALA A 43 1.50 -10.91 13.70
N ALA A 44 2.77 -11.07 14.08
CA ALA A 44 3.51 -10.03 14.79
C ALA A 44 3.80 -8.82 13.89
N LEU A 45 4.20 -9.07 12.63
CA LEU A 45 4.41 -8.00 11.66
C LEU A 45 3.10 -7.32 11.27
N GLN A 46 2.02 -8.08 11.13
CA GLN A 46 0.69 -7.55 10.85
C GLN A 46 0.19 -6.67 11.99
N ALA A 47 0.25 -7.13 13.24
CA ALA A 47 -0.13 -6.34 14.41
C ALA A 47 0.67 -5.03 14.49
N ARG A 48 1.97 -5.08 14.17
CA ARG A 48 2.85 -3.89 14.18
C ARG A 48 2.43 -2.83 13.16
N VAL A 49 1.97 -3.21 11.96
CA VAL A 49 1.51 -2.23 10.95
C VAL A 49 0.08 -1.77 11.14
N LEU A 50 -0.75 -2.59 11.80
CA LEU A 50 -2.14 -2.27 12.06
C LEU A 50 -2.30 -1.27 13.20
N GLU A 51 -1.35 -1.22 14.13
CA GLU A 51 -1.38 -0.28 15.27
C GLU A 51 -2.71 -0.33 16.05
N GLY A 52 -3.30 -1.52 16.16
CA GLY A 52 -4.59 -1.75 16.83
C GLY A 52 -5.82 -1.69 15.92
N ALA A 53 -5.67 -1.32 14.64
CA ALA A 53 -6.75 -1.41 13.66
C ALA A 53 -7.01 -2.85 13.19
N ALA A 54 -8.19 -3.06 12.58
CA ALA A 54 -8.51 -4.33 11.91
C ALA A 54 -7.94 -4.33 10.47
N PRO A 55 -7.48 -5.50 9.97
CA PRO A 55 -7.08 -5.62 8.58
C PRO A 55 -8.28 -5.50 7.63
N VAL A 56 -8.03 -5.00 6.42
CA VAL A 56 -9.01 -4.98 5.33
C VAL A 56 -9.28 -6.41 4.87
N THR A 57 -10.56 -6.79 4.84
CA THR A 57 -11.01 -8.13 4.47
C THR A 57 -11.94 -8.16 3.24
N CYS A 58 -12.42 -7.00 2.79
CA CYS A 58 -13.23 -6.86 1.57
C CYS A 58 -12.35 -6.72 0.33
N ARG A 59 -12.99 -6.61 -0.86
CA ARG A 59 -12.28 -6.23 -2.08
C ARG A 59 -11.80 -4.77 -1.92
N PRO A 60 -10.49 -4.46 -2.05
CA PRO A 60 -9.97 -3.13 -1.76
C PRO A 60 -10.61 -1.99 -2.57
N ALA A 61 -11.04 -2.27 -3.80
CA ALA A 61 -11.70 -1.28 -4.66
C ALA A 61 -13.05 -0.80 -4.11
N ASP A 62 -13.69 -1.55 -3.21
CA ASP A 62 -14.97 -1.16 -2.59
C ASP A 62 -14.79 0.03 -1.62
N LEU A 63 -13.55 0.34 -1.22
CA LEU A 63 -13.21 1.46 -0.36
C LEU A 63 -12.84 2.73 -1.15
N LEU A 64 -12.74 2.64 -2.48
CA LEU A 64 -12.41 3.76 -3.36
C LEU A 64 -13.66 4.50 -3.80
N LYS A 65 -13.59 5.84 -3.83
CA LYS A 65 -14.63 6.67 -4.43
C LYS A 65 -14.45 6.70 -5.95
N PRO A 66 -15.49 6.99 -6.74
CA PRO A 66 -15.30 7.27 -8.17
C PRO A 66 -14.46 8.55 -8.38
N GLU A 67 -13.29 8.44 -9.01
CA GLU A 67 -12.33 9.55 -9.12
C GLU A 67 -12.28 10.19 -10.53
N LEU A 68 -12.87 9.57 -11.56
CA LEU A 68 -12.68 10.00 -12.95
C LEU A 68 -13.11 11.46 -13.20
N ALA A 69 -14.29 11.85 -12.73
CA ALA A 69 -14.81 13.20 -12.94
C ALA A 69 -13.95 14.28 -12.25
N GLU A 70 -13.43 13.97 -11.06
CA GLU A 70 -12.53 14.86 -10.31
C GLU A 70 -11.19 15.01 -11.02
N LEU A 71 -10.59 13.89 -11.43
CA LEU A 71 -9.32 13.88 -12.17
C LEU A 71 -9.43 14.61 -13.52
N GLU A 72 -10.53 14.46 -14.25
CA GLU A 72 -10.77 15.21 -15.48
C GLU A 72 -10.83 16.74 -15.25
N ALA A 73 -11.52 17.16 -14.19
CA ALA A 73 -11.61 18.58 -13.84
C ALA A 73 -10.24 19.14 -13.44
N ASP A 74 -9.48 18.37 -12.65
CA ASP A 74 -8.14 18.75 -12.22
C ASP A 74 -7.16 18.85 -13.39
N VAL A 75 -7.18 17.91 -14.33
CA VAL A 75 -6.33 17.96 -15.52
C VAL A 75 -6.68 19.16 -16.40
N LYS A 76 -7.98 19.44 -16.61
CA LYS A 76 -8.42 20.62 -17.37
C LYS A 76 -7.97 21.92 -16.72
N ARG A 77 -8.07 22.03 -15.39
CA ARG A 77 -7.57 23.17 -14.63
C ARG A 77 -6.06 23.34 -14.82
N GLN A 78 -5.30 22.26 -14.66
CA GLN A 78 -3.84 22.29 -14.84
C GLN A 78 -3.42 22.66 -16.26
N ALA A 79 -4.15 22.22 -17.29
CA ALA A 79 -3.89 22.59 -18.68
C ALA A 79 -4.08 24.10 -18.89
N GLN A 80 -5.19 24.66 -18.39
CA GLN A 80 -5.47 26.10 -18.43
C GLN A 80 -4.40 26.92 -17.70
N GLU A 81 -4.00 26.50 -16.50
CA GLU A 81 -2.95 27.16 -15.71
C GLU A 81 -1.59 27.16 -16.42
N LYS A 82 -1.28 26.10 -17.18
CA LYS A 82 -0.02 25.94 -17.91
C LYS A 82 -0.06 26.48 -19.34
N GLY A 83 -1.21 26.95 -19.81
CA GLY A 83 -1.41 27.47 -21.16
C GLY A 83 -1.20 26.43 -22.26
N ILE A 84 -1.52 25.16 -21.98
CA ILE A 84 -1.46 24.03 -22.93
C ILE A 84 -2.86 23.73 -23.45
#